data_AF-A0AA38PK56-F1
#
_entry.id   AF-A0AA38PK56-F1
#
_cell.length_a   1.000
_cell.length_b   1.000
_cell.length_c   1.000
_cell.angle_alpha   90.00
_cell.angle_beta   90.00
_cell.angle_gamma   90.00
#
_symmetry.space_group_name_H-M   'P 1'
#
loop_
_entity.id
_entity.type
_entity.pdbx_description
1 polymer ?
#
loop_
_entity_poly.entity_id
_entity_poly.type
_entity_poly.pdbx_seq_one_letter_code
_entity_poly.pdbx_strand_id
1 'polypeptide(L)' 'SPHLNPIEESFSAFKAYLRRHWKEAQNCENPELFLIEAASVVTAESARGWIEHAGYII' A
#
# COMPACT_ATOMS: atom_id res chain seq x y z
N SER A 1 -15.93 13.48 9.95
CA SER A 1 -14.95 12.38 9.83
C SER A 1 -13.97 12.82 8.75
N PRO A 2 -12.65 12.94 8.96
CA PRO A 2 -11.80 13.37 7.87
C PRO A 2 -11.84 12.25 6.82
N HIS A 3 -12.48 12.54 5.69
CA HIS A 3 -12.79 11.55 4.66
C HIS A 3 -11.56 11.11 3.85
N LEU A 4 -10.36 11.57 4.22
CA LEU A 4 -9.12 11.33 3.53
C LEU A 4 -8.05 10.98 4.57
N ASN A 5 -8.04 9.73 5.01
CA ASN A 5 -6.89 9.20 5.75
C ASN A 5 -5.92 8.62 4.72
N PRO A 6 -4.68 9.14 4.60
CA PRO A 6 -3.72 8.66 3.60
C PRO A 6 -3.38 7.17 3.75
N ILE A 7 -3.67 6.58 4.92
CA ILE A 7 -3.54 5.13 5.12
C ILE A 7 -4.49 4.31 4.23
N GLU A 8 -5.66 4.84 3.87
CA GLU A 8 -6.62 4.13 3.02
C GLU A 8 -6.09 3.98 1.59
N GLU A 9 -5.38 4.99 1.09
CA GLU A 9 -4.73 4.96 -0.23
C GLU A 9 -3.55 3.98 -0.22
N SER A 10 -2.75 3.96 0.85
CA SER A 10 -1.64 3.00 1.00
C SER A 10 -2.14 1.54 1.08
N PHE A 11 -3.16 1.26 1.88
CA PHE A 11 -3.79 -0.07 1.92
C PHE A 11 -4.45 -0.44 0.59
N SER A 12 -5.01 0.53 -0.15
CA SER A 12 -5.59 0.26 -1.46
C SER A 12 -4.54 -0.13 -2.49
N ALA A 13 -3.39 0.55 -2.52
CA ALA A 13 -2.26 0.19 -3.36
C ALA A 13 -1.70 -1.20 -3.02
N PHE A 14 -1.49 -1.47 -1.72
CA PHE A 14 -1.03 -2.77 -1.21
C PHE A 14 -1.99 -3.91 -1.60
N LYS A 15 -3.29 -3.75 -1.33
CA LYS A 15 -4.31 -4.75 -1.72
C LYS A 15 -4.37 -4.95 -3.24
N ALA A 16 -4.15 -3.90 -4.03
CA ALA A 16 -4.11 -4.02 -5.50
C ALA A 16 -2.91 -4.84 -5.96
N TYR A 17 -1.75 -4.70 -5.31
CA TYR A 17 -0.60 -5.56 -5.56
C TYR A 17 -0.92 -7.01 -5.20
N LEU A 18 -1.42 -7.28 -3.99
CA LEU A 18 -1.77 -8.65 -3.56
C LEU A 18 -2.77 -9.32 -4.51
N ARG A 19 -3.77 -8.59 -5.02
CA ARG A 19 -4.72 -9.13 -5.99
C ARG A 19 -4.07 -9.53 -7.32
N ARG A 20 -3.01 -8.83 -7.75
CA ARG A 20 -2.27 -9.18 -8.98
C ARG A 20 -1.34 -10.36 -8.78
N HIS A 21 -0.78 -10.50 -7.57
CA HIS A 21 0.23 -11.50 -7.24
C HIS A 21 -0.29 -12.62 -6.32
N TRP A 22 -1.61 -12.82 -6.24
CA TRP A 22 -2.22 -13.70 -5.23
C TRP A 22 -1.73 -15.14 -5.29
N LYS A 23 -1.38 -15.64 -6.48
CA LYS A 23 -0.83 -17.00 -6.67
C LYS A 23 0.59 -17.12 -6.12
N GLU A 24 1.41 -16.08 -6.28
CA GLU A 24 2.76 -16.03 -5.73
C GLU A 24 2.67 -15.97 -4.21
N ALA A 25 1.78 -15.11 -3.68
CA ALA A 25 1.52 -15.02 -2.25
C ALA A 25 1.06 -16.35 -1.63
N GLN A 26 0.16 -17.07 -2.32
CA GLN A 26 -0.38 -18.35 -1.82
C GLN A 26 0.66 -19.48 -1.84
N ASN A 27 1.59 -19.46 -2.79
CA ASN A 27 2.62 -20.49 -2.95
C ASN A 27 3.96 -20.10 -2.32
N CYS A 28 4.04 -18.94 -1.67
CA CYS A 28 5.27 -18.47 -1.04
C CYS A 28 5.56 -19.30 0.21
N GLU A 29 6.80 -19.77 0.34
CA GLU A 29 7.28 -20.47 1.54
C GLU A 29 7.26 -19.56 2.78
N ASN A 30 7.49 -18.25 2.58
CA ASN A 30 7.57 -17.24 3.64
C ASN A 30 6.60 -16.08 3.34
N PRO A 31 5.29 -16.26 3.57
CA PRO A 31 4.28 -15.27 3.22
C PRO A 31 4.46 -13.93 3.93
N GLU A 32 5.02 -13.91 5.15
CA GLU A 32 5.31 -12.67 5.88
C GLU A 32 6.36 -11.82 5.15
N LEU A 33 7.41 -12.45 4.62
CA LEU A 33 8.43 -11.76 3.83
C LEU A 33 7.84 -11.22 2.53
N PHE A 34 6.99 -12.01 1.88
CA PHE A 34 6.25 -11.55 0.69
C PHE A 34 5.39 -10.32 1.01
N LEU A 35 4.70 -10.26 2.16
CA LEU A 35 3.92 -9.09 2.55
C LEU A 35 4.81 -7.86 2.83
N ILE A 36 5.99 -8.06 3.43
CA ILE A 36 6.97 -6.98 3.64
C ILE A 36 7.47 -6.43 2.30
N GLU A 37 7.80 -7.31 1.36
CA GLU A 37 8.21 -6.92 0.01
C GLU A 37 7.07 -6.22 -0.74
N ALA A 38 5.85 -6.76 -0.70
CA ALA A 38 4.68 -6.16 -1.33
C ALA A 38 4.37 -4.76 -0.78
N ALA A 39 4.72 -4.46 0.48
CA ALA A 39 4.57 -3.13 1.07
C ALA A 39 5.47 -2.08 0.37
N SER A 40 6.52 -2.50 -0.34
CA SER A 40 7.38 -1.59 -1.12
C SER A 40 6.66 -0.91 -2.29
N VAL A 41 5.44 -1.33 -2.64
CA VAL A 41 4.58 -0.63 -3.61
C VAL A 41 4.20 0.78 -3.13
N VAL A 42 4.28 1.02 -1.82
CA VAL A 42 4.12 2.34 -1.22
C VAL A 42 5.46 3.07 -1.29
N THR A 43 5.61 3.94 -2.28
CA THR A 43 6.81 4.77 -2.44
C THR A 43 6.71 6.06 -1.63
N ALA A 44 7.86 6.72 -1.41
CA ALA A 44 7.90 8.04 -0.78
C ALA A 44 7.11 9.11 -1.57
N GLU A 45 7.14 9.02 -2.90
CA GLU A 45 6.37 9.90 -3.79
C GLU A 45 4.86 9.70 -3.61
N SER A 46 4.39 8.45 -3.66
CA SER A 46 2.99 8.12 -3.42
C SER A 46 2.53 8.55 -2.04
N ALA A 47 3.33 8.26 -1.01
CA ALA A 47 3.04 8.66 0.37
C ALA A 47 2.90 10.18 0.51
N ARG A 48 3.83 10.95 -0.08
CA ARG A 48 3.76 12.41 -0.10
C ARG A 48 2.48 12.89 -0.79
N GLY A 49 2.16 12.35 -1.96
CA GLY A 49 0.96 12.70 -2.71
C GLY A 49 -0.33 12.43 -1.94
N TRP A 50 -0.42 11.31 -1.23
CA TRP A 50 -1.59 10.98 -0.39
C TRP A 50 -1.70 11.88 0.84
N ILE A 51 -0.57 12.26 1.46
CA ILE A 51 -0.55 13.18 2.59
C ILE A 51 -0.96 14.61 2.14
N GLU A 52 -0.51 15.05 0.97
CA GLU A 52 -0.95 16.31 0.33
C GLU A 52 -2.44 16.25 -0.03
N HIS A 53 -2.90 15.17 -0.68
CA HIS A 53 -4.30 14.95 -1.04
C HIS A 53 -5.22 14.96 0.19
N ALA A 54 -4.77 14.41 1.31
CA ALA A 54 -5.47 14.43 2.58
C ALA A 54 -5.43 15.79 3.31
N GLY A 55 -4.71 16.78 2.77
CA GLY A 55 -4.64 18.14 3.32
C GLY A 55 -3.70 18.31 4.51
N TYR A 56 -2.79 17.36 4.75
CA TYR A 56 -1.79 17.45 5.82
C TYR A 56 -0.52 18.21 5.41
N ILE A 57 -0.27 18.35 4.11
CA ILE A 57 0.84 19.14 3.52
C ILE A 57 0.23 20.10 2.48
N ILE A 58 0.73 21.34 2.46
CA ILE A 58 0.35 22.43 1.55
C ILE A 58 1.57 22.85 0.74
#